data_AF-A0A8J7CG59-F1
#
_entry.id   AF-A0A8J7CG59-F1
#
_cell.length_a   1.000
_cell.length_b   1.000
_cell.length_c   1.000
_cell.angle_alpha   90.00
_cell.angle_beta   90.00
_cell.angle_gamma   90.00
#
_symmetry.space_group_name_H-M   'P 1'
#
loop_
_entity.id
_entity.type
_entity.pdbx_description
1 polymer ?
#
loop_
_entity_poly.entity_id
_entity_poly.type
_entity_poly.pdbx_seq_one_letter_code
_entity_poly.pdbx_strand_id
1 'polypeptide(L)'
;VSDLCRRFSGSLAAEHGVGLARTEFLEAHLGADLFEASRRLKGLFDPRGVMNPGKIVGDGRYRVDRDLRLGEGSELGLPFGEVFAWTGRDDGFVANLEQCNGCGGCRKDVPTMCPTFTATGDEALSTRGRANIIRAALEGRFSGASPVATAELAEVLDTCLACKACVTECPSNVDMTLLKAELRHARHSENGIPLTDRVIAAADLLGRFGTALPSVANALLGWRGLRRIAERALGLDAGAPIPQFSHERFDRWFRRREAAVSPRRGRVILWDDTWVRYHEPGVGRAAVAVLEAAGFEVVLASGRVCCGRPAASRGLLDKVRRLGLHNLRLLAATREPIVFLEPSCWSMFRDEYRQLGIPDAHEVAERCVLFEDFVLEILSDDPEALPFEGRAGEVAVHGHCHAKALADARRVMELIDRVPGASARWLETGCCGMAGAFGMLKAHRELSRQVASPLVEAIDALPPDTTLVASGTSCRHQIADLTDARPVHLAEFLASCLRDPV
;
A
#
# COMPACT_ATOMS: atom_id res chain seq x y z
N VAL A 1 -5.47 -24.19 -32.22
CA VAL A 1 -5.99 -24.39 -30.83
C VAL A 1 -7.49 -24.64 -30.83
N SER A 2 -8.33 -23.75 -31.38
CA SER A 2 -9.80 -23.93 -31.44
C SER A 2 -10.25 -25.28 -31.99
N ASP A 3 -9.73 -25.67 -33.16
CA ASP A 3 -10.08 -26.96 -33.77
C ASP A 3 -9.63 -28.16 -32.92
N LEU A 4 -8.51 -28.02 -32.21
CA LEU A 4 -8.00 -29.05 -31.31
C LEU A 4 -8.92 -29.21 -30.09
N CYS A 5 -9.35 -28.11 -29.47
CA CYS A 5 -10.33 -28.14 -28.38
C CYS A 5 -11.61 -28.86 -28.80
N ARG A 6 -12.16 -28.51 -29.97
CA ARG A 6 -13.38 -29.15 -30.51
C ARG A 6 -13.19 -30.64 -30.78
N ARG A 7 -12.04 -31.04 -31.32
CA ARG A 7 -11.71 -32.46 -31.59
C ARG A 7 -11.78 -33.32 -30.32
N PHE A 8 -11.46 -32.74 -29.17
CA PHE A 8 -11.52 -33.41 -27.86
C PHE A 8 -12.78 -33.05 -27.05
N SER A 9 -13.82 -32.50 -27.70
CA SER A 9 -15.07 -32.07 -27.05
C SER A 9 -14.86 -31.07 -25.89
N GLY A 10 -13.77 -30.32 -25.92
CA GLY A 10 -13.47 -29.25 -24.98
C GLY A 10 -13.97 -27.89 -25.46
N SER A 11 -14.00 -26.92 -24.56
CA SER A 11 -14.36 -25.53 -24.88
C SER A 11 -13.12 -24.63 -24.96
N LEU A 12 -13.09 -23.72 -25.93
CA LEU A 12 -12.04 -22.69 -26.03
C LEU A 12 -12.26 -21.55 -25.01
N ALA A 13 -13.45 -21.44 -24.41
CA ALA A 13 -13.77 -20.44 -23.37
C ALA A 13 -14.70 -21.01 -22.29
N ALA A 14 -14.55 -20.54 -21.06
CA ALA A 14 -15.46 -20.87 -19.95
C ALA A 14 -16.43 -19.70 -19.71
N GLU A 15 -16.88 -19.49 -18.46
CA GLU A 15 -17.69 -18.33 -18.06
C GLU A 15 -17.04 -16.99 -18.46
N HIS A 16 -15.71 -16.94 -18.45
CA HIS A 16 -14.93 -15.78 -18.84
C HIS A 16 -14.07 -16.04 -20.08
N GLY A 17 -13.63 -14.95 -20.71
CA GLY A 17 -12.55 -15.00 -21.69
C GLY A 17 -12.95 -15.26 -23.13
N VAL A 18 -14.22 -15.08 -23.53
CA VAL A 18 -14.55 -14.98 -24.96
C VAL A 18 -13.90 -13.73 -25.54
N GLY A 19 -14.28 -12.54 -25.03
CA GLY A 19 -13.65 -11.26 -25.38
C GLY A 19 -13.49 -11.06 -26.89
N LEU A 20 -12.52 -10.24 -27.32
CA LEU A 20 -12.19 -10.09 -28.75
C LEU A 20 -11.44 -11.31 -29.30
N ALA A 21 -10.55 -11.88 -28.48
CA ALA A 21 -9.61 -12.92 -28.90
C ALA A 21 -10.25 -14.26 -29.29
N ARG A 22 -11.49 -14.53 -28.87
CA ARG A 22 -12.17 -15.80 -29.14
C ARG A 22 -13.54 -15.66 -29.81
N THR A 23 -14.00 -14.43 -30.06
CA THR A 23 -15.32 -14.18 -30.65
C THR A 23 -15.49 -14.88 -32.01
N GLU A 24 -14.46 -14.86 -32.86
CA GLU A 24 -14.54 -15.46 -34.20
C GLU A 24 -14.74 -16.98 -34.18
N PHE A 25 -14.41 -17.65 -33.08
CA PHE A 25 -14.54 -19.09 -32.94
C PHE A 25 -15.87 -19.53 -32.30
N LEU A 26 -16.65 -18.59 -31.76
CA LEU A 26 -17.78 -18.92 -30.88
C LEU A 26 -18.87 -19.75 -31.59
N GLU A 27 -19.22 -19.39 -32.83
CA GLU A 27 -20.22 -20.13 -33.63
C GLU A 27 -19.81 -21.59 -33.84
N ALA A 28 -18.52 -21.85 -34.09
CA ALA A 28 -18.01 -23.20 -34.28
C ALA A 28 -18.08 -24.06 -33.00
N HIS A 29 -18.03 -23.44 -31.81
CA HIS A 29 -18.12 -24.11 -30.52
C HIS A 29 -19.56 -24.30 -30.03
N LEU A 30 -20.45 -23.33 -30.30
CA LEU A 30 -21.86 -23.39 -29.89
C LEU A 30 -22.77 -24.10 -30.89
N GLY A 31 -22.41 -24.09 -32.18
CA GLY A 31 -23.31 -24.43 -33.27
C GLY A 31 -24.23 -23.27 -33.66
N ALA A 32 -24.79 -23.34 -34.87
CA ALA A 32 -25.57 -22.26 -35.48
C ALA A 32 -26.79 -21.85 -34.63
N ASP A 33 -27.52 -22.82 -34.07
CA ASP A 33 -28.76 -22.56 -33.32
C ASP A 33 -28.51 -21.76 -32.04
N LEU A 34 -27.52 -22.17 -31.24
CA LEU A 34 -27.16 -21.48 -30.00
C LEU A 34 -26.47 -20.13 -30.26
N PHE A 35 -25.71 -20.03 -31.35
CA PHE A 35 -25.11 -18.76 -31.76
C PHE A 35 -26.19 -17.74 -32.18
N GLU A 36 -27.19 -18.16 -32.95
CA GLU A 36 -28.32 -17.31 -33.33
C GLU A 36 -29.18 -16.92 -32.13
N ALA A 37 -29.42 -17.84 -31.18
CA ALA A 37 -30.07 -17.50 -29.92
C ALA A 37 -29.28 -16.42 -29.15
N SER A 38 -27.95 -16.52 -29.11
CA SER A 38 -27.07 -15.52 -28.49
C SER A 38 -27.15 -14.16 -29.21
N ARG A 39 -27.20 -14.14 -30.55
CA ARG A 39 -27.41 -12.92 -31.35
C ARG A 39 -28.74 -12.25 -31.02
N ARG A 40 -29.83 -13.03 -30.95
CA ARG A 40 -31.17 -12.52 -30.60
C ARG A 40 -31.18 -11.95 -29.20
N LEU A 41 -30.64 -12.67 -28.22
CA LEU A 41 -30.54 -12.20 -26.85
C LEU A 41 -29.77 -10.87 -26.76
N LYS A 42 -28.61 -10.78 -27.43
CA LYS A 42 -27.86 -9.52 -27.51
C LYS A 42 -28.68 -8.40 -28.15
N GLY A 43 -29.42 -8.68 -29.22
CA GLY A 43 -30.28 -7.72 -29.90
C GLY A 43 -31.42 -7.19 -29.03
N LEU A 44 -31.94 -7.99 -28.08
CA LEU A 44 -32.97 -7.54 -27.13
C LEU A 44 -32.43 -6.50 -26.15
N PHE A 45 -31.20 -6.68 -25.65
CA PHE A 45 -30.60 -5.77 -24.66
C PHE A 45 -29.81 -4.61 -25.28
N ASP A 46 -29.29 -4.78 -26.50
CA ASP A 46 -28.49 -3.78 -27.23
C ASP A 46 -28.99 -3.66 -28.68
N PRO A 47 -30.24 -3.20 -28.91
CA PRO A 47 -30.87 -3.18 -30.24
C PRO A 47 -30.16 -2.27 -31.24
N ARG A 48 -29.40 -1.28 -30.73
CA ARG A 48 -28.59 -0.37 -31.56
C ARG A 48 -27.14 -0.83 -31.71
N GLY A 49 -26.74 -1.91 -31.05
CA GLY A 49 -25.38 -2.42 -31.10
C GLY A 49 -24.33 -1.45 -30.54
N VAL A 50 -24.70 -0.55 -29.63
CA VAL A 50 -23.81 0.52 -29.13
C VAL A 50 -22.97 0.09 -27.93
N MET A 51 -23.41 -0.92 -27.17
CA MET A 51 -22.73 -1.31 -25.92
C MET A 51 -21.42 -2.06 -26.19
N ASN A 52 -21.49 -3.14 -26.98
CA ASN A 52 -20.32 -3.96 -27.31
C ASN A 52 -20.41 -4.54 -28.74
N PRO A 53 -20.40 -3.69 -29.79
CA PRO A 53 -20.57 -4.12 -31.18
C PRO A 53 -19.51 -5.14 -31.57
N GLY A 54 -19.96 -6.29 -32.08
CA GLY A 54 -19.13 -7.40 -32.55
C GLY A 54 -18.35 -8.16 -31.47
N LYS A 55 -18.48 -7.80 -30.18
CA LYS A 55 -17.73 -8.45 -29.09
C LYS A 55 -18.57 -9.57 -28.46
N ILE A 56 -17.93 -10.66 -28.07
CA ILE A 56 -18.53 -11.91 -27.56
C ILE A 56 -19.35 -12.61 -28.63
N VAL A 57 -20.40 -11.95 -29.15
CA VAL A 57 -21.18 -12.41 -30.28
C VAL A 57 -20.71 -11.69 -31.54
N GLY A 58 -20.05 -12.45 -32.42
CA GLY A 58 -19.38 -11.90 -33.60
C GLY A 58 -20.34 -11.40 -34.68
N ASP A 59 -19.92 -10.31 -35.32
CA ASP A 59 -20.47 -9.78 -36.58
C ASP A 59 -19.44 -9.87 -37.73
N GLY A 60 -18.34 -10.60 -37.52
CA GLY A 60 -17.20 -10.72 -38.45
C GLY A 60 -16.16 -9.60 -38.33
N ARG A 61 -16.39 -8.59 -37.48
CA ARG A 61 -15.49 -7.44 -37.33
C ARG A 61 -14.13 -7.79 -36.74
N TYR A 62 -14.11 -8.62 -35.70
CA TYR A 62 -12.88 -8.94 -34.97
C TYR A 62 -12.39 -10.33 -35.31
N ARG A 63 -11.09 -10.41 -35.59
CA ARG A 63 -10.34 -11.65 -35.77
C ARG A 63 -9.16 -11.63 -34.82
N VAL A 64 -8.71 -12.79 -34.36
CA VAL A 64 -7.66 -12.91 -33.34
C VAL A 64 -6.33 -12.32 -33.81
N ASP A 65 -6.11 -12.27 -35.12
CA ASP A 65 -4.89 -11.81 -35.78
C ASP A 65 -5.00 -10.37 -36.34
N ARG A 66 -6.08 -9.65 -36.04
CA ARG A 66 -6.33 -8.28 -36.50
C ARG A 66 -6.53 -7.33 -35.34
N ASP A 67 -6.35 -6.03 -35.61
CA ASP A 67 -6.53 -4.95 -34.63
C ASP A 67 -5.71 -5.15 -33.34
N LEU A 68 -4.53 -5.76 -33.49
CA LEU A 68 -3.62 -6.04 -32.38
C LEU A 68 -3.10 -4.72 -31.80
N ARG A 69 -2.99 -4.67 -30.47
CA ARG A 69 -2.40 -3.52 -29.76
C ARG A 69 -0.95 -3.28 -30.19
N LEU A 70 -0.21 -4.37 -30.40
CA LEU A 70 1.18 -4.40 -30.81
C LEU A 70 1.29 -5.33 -32.02
N GLY A 71 2.03 -4.91 -33.04
CA GLY A 71 2.30 -5.73 -34.22
C GLY A 71 3.41 -6.76 -33.97
N GLU A 72 3.63 -7.64 -34.94
CA GLU A 72 4.76 -8.56 -34.91
C GLU A 72 6.08 -7.80 -34.75
N GLY A 73 6.96 -8.25 -33.85
CA GLY A 73 8.25 -7.62 -33.57
C GLY A 73 8.18 -6.27 -32.84
N SER A 74 7.01 -5.85 -32.37
CA SER A 74 6.88 -4.63 -31.58
C SER A 74 7.43 -4.85 -30.17
N GLU A 75 8.46 -4.10 -29.80
CA GLU A 75 9.00 -4.06 -28.44
C GLU A 75 8.87 -2.65 -27.86
N LEU A 76 8.45 -2.56 -26.61
CA LEU A 76 8.43 -1.29 -25.89
C LEU A 76 9.83 -0.99 -25.35
N GLY A 77 10.56 -0.12 -26.04
CA GLY A 77 11.89 0.31 -25.61
C GLY A 77 11.83 1.17 -24.33
N LEU A 78 12.65 0.85 -23.34
CA LEU A 78 12.82 1.68 -22.14
C LEU A 78 13.91 2.72 -22.37
N PRO A 79 13.64 4.03 -22.15
CA PRO A 79 14.65 5.07 -22.25
C PRO A 79 15.55 5.15 -20.99
N PHE A 80 15.42 4.22 -20.06
CA PHE A 80 16.17 4.15 -18.81
C PHE A 80 16.56 2.70 -18.49
N GLY A 81 17.62 2.55 -17.69
CA GLY A 81 17.99 1.25 -17.11
C GLY A 81 17.17 0.97 -15.86
N GLU A 82 16.74 -0.28 -15.69
CA GLU A 82 15.94 -0.70 -14.55
C GLU A 82 16.78 -0.81 -13.27
N VAL A 83 16.25 -0.29 -12.17
CA VAL A 83 16.84 -0.37 -10.83
C VAL A 83 16.26 -1.52 -10.02
N PHE A 84 14.97 -1.81 -10.16
CA PHE A 84 14.40 -3.06 -9.67
C PHE A 84 14.97 -4.25 -10.46
N ALA A 85 15.17 -5.36 -9.75
CA ALA A 85 15.52 -6.64 -10.32
C ALA A 85 14.29 -7.50 -10.66
N TRP A 86 13.08 -7.05 -10.29
CA TRP A 86 11.79 -7.68 -10.61
C TRP A 86 11.67 -9.16 -10.23
N THR A 87 12.40 -9.58 -9.18
CA THR A 87 12.56 -11.00 -8.78
C THR A 87 11.26 -11.75 -8.47
N GLY A 88 10.14 -11.05 -8.31
CA GLY A 88 8.82 -11.66 -8.12
C GLY A 88 7.74 -11.08 -9.04
N ARG A 89 8.13 -10.45 -10.16
CA ARG A 89 7.24 -9.64 -11.02
C ARG A 89 7.60 -9.73 -12.50
N ASP A 90 7.29 -10.86 -13.11
CA ASP A 90 7.42 -11.13 -14.56
C ASP A 90 8.78 -10.73 -15.19
N ASP A 91 9.83 -10.67 -14.36
CA ASP A 91 11.22 -10.40 -14.72
C ASP A 91 11.48 -9.10 -15.51
N GLY A 92 10.63 -8.07 -15.35
CA GLY A 92 10.94 -6.74 -15.90
C GLY A 92 9.81 -5.72 -15.88
N PHE A 93 10.17 -4.44 -16.04
CA PHE A 93 9.24 -3.31 -16.08
C PHE A 93 8.19 -3.47 -17.17
N VAL A 94 8.62 -3.79 -18.40
CA VAL A 94 7.71 -3.92 -19.56
C VAL A 94 6.76 -5.09 -19.35
N ALA A 95 7.24 -6.22 -18.84
CA ALA A 95 6.41 -7.39 -18.58
C ALA A 95 5.31 -7.09 -17.55
N ASN A 96 5.65 -6.45 -16.42
CA ASN A 96 4.67 -6.02 -15.43
C ASN A 96 3.69 -4.95 -15.96
N LEU A 97 4.16 -4.03 -16.83
CA LEU A 97 3.28 -3.05 -17.49
C LEU A 97 2.28 -3.73 -18.46
N GLU A 98 2.76 -4.68 -19.25
CA GLU A 98 1.97 -5.37 -20.28
C GLU A 98 1.04 -6.46 -19.72
N GLN A 99 1.15 -6.81 -18.44
CA GLN A 99 0.09 -7.56 -17.76
C GLN A 99 -1.28 -6.86 -17.87
N CYS A 100 -1.30 -5.52 -17.98
CA CYS A 100 -2.53 -4.75 -18.18
C CYS A 100 -3.20 -5.05 -19.54
N ASN A 101 -4.11 -6.01 -19.54
CA ASN A 101 -4.93 -6.35 -20.72
C ASN A 101 -6.06 -5.34 -20.99
N GLY A 102 -6.35 -4.41 -20.07
CA GLY A 102 -7.37 -3.38 -20.24
C GLY A 102 -8.80 -3.80 -19.88
N CYS A 103 -8.98 -4.94 -19.21
CA CYS A 103 -10.28 -5.53 -18.86
C CYS A 103 -11.22 -4.61 -18.05
N GLY A 104 -10.70 -3.56 -17.39
CA GLY A 104 -11.53 -2.65 -16.60
C GLY A 104 -11.85 -3.16 -15.20
N GLY A 105 -11.31 -4.29 -14.76
CA GLY A 105 -11.49 -4.78 -13.38
C GLY A 105 -11.05 -3.77 -12.32
N CYS A 106 -10.15 -2.85 -12.67
CA CYS A 106 -9.75 -1.72 -11.83
C CYS A 106 -10.76 -0.60 -11.64
N ARG A 107 -11.95 -0.72 -12.25
CA ARG A 107 -13.05 0.23 -12.13
C ARG A 107 -14.21 -0.31 -11.29
N LYS A 108 -14.05 -1.53 -10.74
CA LYS A 108 -15.06 -2.13 -9.87
C LYS A 108 -15.24 -1.24 -8.64
N ASP A 109 -16.48 -1.15 -8.17
CA ASP A 109 -16.81 -0.40 -6.96
C ASP A 109 -16.42 -1.22 -5.73
N VAL A 110 -15.15 -1.12 -5.36
CA VAL A 110 -14.60 -1.74 -4.16
C VAL A 110 -13.83 -0.69 -3.35
N PRO A 111 -13.71 -0.86 -2.02
CA PRO A 111 -13.13 0.18 -1.18
C PRO A 111 -11.67 0.52 -1.53
N THR A 112 -10.83 -0.45 -1.88
CA THR A 112 -9.36 -0.25 -1.87
C THR A 112 -8.72 -0.16 -3.26
N MET A 113 -9.27 -0.79 -4.30
CA MET A 113 -8.73 -0.72 -5.66
C MET A 113 -8.83 0.69 -6.26
N CYS A 114 -7.67 1.28 -6.58
CA CYS A 114 -7.55 2.60 -7.24
C CYS A 114 -8.35 3.72 -6.56
N PRO A 115 -8.00 4.09 -5.31
CA PRO A 115 -8.79 5.02 -4.52
C PRO A 115 -9.00 6.39 -5.19
N THR A 116 -8.04 6.86 -5.99
CA THR A 116 -8.18 8.11 -6.74
C THR A 116 -9.19 8.01 -7.89
N PHE A 117 -9.34 6.84 -8.52
CA PHE A 117 -10.40 6.62 -9.49
C PHE A 117 -11.76 6.58 -8.79
N THR A 118 -11.89 5.84 -7.68
CA THR A 118 -13.12 5.79 -6.89
C THR A 118 -13.57 7.18 -6.44
N ALA A 119 -12.63 8.03 -6.04
CA ALA A 119 -12.90 9.40 -5.62
C ALA A 119 -13.33 10.34 -6.76
N THR A 120 -12.84 10.16 -7.98
CA THR A 120 -12.99 11.16 -9.06
C THR A 120 -13.83 10.69 -10.26
N GLY A 121 -13.97 9.38 -10.45
CA GLY A 121 -14.48 8.77 -11.68
C GLY A 121 -13.56 8.92 -12.90
N ASP A 122 -12.38 9.53 -12.76
CA ASP A 122 -11.47 9.79 -13.87
C ASP A 122 -10.71 8.53 -14.27
N GLU A 123 -11.04 8.02 -15.45
CA GLU A 123 -10.44 6.83 -16.06
C GLU A 123 -8.90 6.85 -16.06
N ALA A 124 -8.27 8.03 -16.25
CA ALA A 124 -6.82 8.18 -16.23
C ALA A 124 -6.19 7.76 -14.88
N LEU A 125 -6.95 7.88 -13.80
CA LEU A 125 -6.51 7.58 -12.43
C LEU A 125 -6.75 6.12 -12.02
N SER A 126 -7.39 5.31 -12.87
CA SER A 126 -7.54 3.86 -12.69
C SER A 126 -6.24 3.11 -13.04
N THR A 127 -6.06 1.87 -12.57
CA THR A 127 -4.84 1.09 -12.88
C THR A 127 -4.63 0.96 -14.39
N ARG A 128 -5.70 0.68 -15.15
CA ARG A 128 -5.60 0.56 -16.61
C ARG A 128 -5.35 1.90 -17.29
N GLY A 129 -5.94 2.98 -16.78
CA GLY A 129 -5.69 4.33 -17.29
C GLY A 129 -4.22 4.70 -17.13
N ARG A 130 -3.68 4.52 -15.93
CA ARG A 130 -2.26 4.74 -15.62
C ARG A 130 -1.35 3.87 -16.49
N ALA A 131 -1.64 2.58 -16.62
CA ALA A 131 -0.86 1.68 -17.47
C ALA A 131 -0.88 2.12 -18.95
N ASN A 132 -2.04 2.55 -19.47
CA ASN A 132 -2.15 3.05 -20.84
C ASN A 132 -1.41 4.38 -21.04
N ILE A 133 -1.43 5.28 -20.06
CA ILE A 133 -0.69 6.56 -20.11
C ILE A 133 0.81 6.31 -20.02
N ILE A 134 1.26 5.41 -19.15
CA ILE A 134 2.67 4.98 -19.09
C ILE A 134 3.11 4.44 -20.46
N ARG A 135 2.34 3.53 -21.05
CA ARG A 135 2.65 2.98 -22.37
C ARG A 135 2.72 4.06 -23.44
N ALA A 136 1.69 4.90 -23.52
CA ALA A 136 1.62 5.99 -24.50
C ALA A 136 2.79 6.99 -24.35
N ALA A 137 3.22 7.26 -23.12
CA ALA A 137 4.39 8.10 -22.86
C ALA A 137 5.66 7.44 -23.37
N LEU A 138 5.89 6.15 -23.05
CA LEU A 138 7.07 5.39 -23.48
C LEU A 138 7.13 5.18 -25.01
N GLU A 139 5.98 5.11 -25.68
CA GLU A 139 5.86 5.07 -27.14
C GLU A 139 6.02 6.45 -27.81
N GLY A 140 6.22 7.53 -27.04
CA GLY A 140 6.38 8.88 -27.57
C GLY A 140 5.10 9.49 -28.15
N ARG A 141 3.92 9.04 -27.70
CA ARG A 141 2.62 9.56 -28.17
C ARG A 141 2.26 10.92 -27.58
N PHE A 142 2.99 11.38 -26.57
CA PHE A 142 2.83 12.71 -25.97
C PHE A 142 3.98 13.62 -26.36
N SER A 143 3.68 14.92 -26.47
CA SER A 143 4.69 15.95 -26.69
C SER A 143 5.57 16.13 -25.44
N GLY A 144 6.88 16.17 -25.62
CA GLY A 144 7.81 16.40 -24.52
C GLY A 144 9.27 16.21 -24.93
N ALA A 145 10.19 16.67 -24.08
CA ALA A 145 11.63 16.50 -24.31
C ALA A 145 12.10 15.06 -24.09
N SER A 146 11.40 14.28 -23.25
CA SER A 146 11.68 12.87 -22.97
C SER A 146 10.37 12.12 -22.65
N PRO A 147 10.26 10.83 -23.04
CA PRO A 147 9.14 9.95 -22.68
C PRO A 147 8.83 9.88 -21.18
N VAL A 148 9.83 10.01 -20.30
CA VAL A 148 9.63 9.97 -18.84
C VAL A 148 9.36 11.35 -18.22
N ALA A 149 9.41 12.40 -19.04
CA ALA A 149 9.28 13.80 -18.61
C ALA A 149 7.94 14.44 -19.01
N THR A 150 7.02 13.72 -19.65
CA THR A 150 5.73 14.26 -20.11
C THR A 150 4.81 14.68 -18.95
N ALA A 151 3.87 15.60 -19.23
CA ALA A 151 2.97 16.15 -18.22
C ALA A 151 1.91 15.11 -17.80
N GLU A 152 1.38 14.39 -18.77
CA GLU A 152 0.39 13.32 -18.60
C GLU A 152 0.95 12.20 -17.72
N LEU A 153 2.21 11.82 -17.95
CA LEU A 153 2.90 10.85 -17.11
C LEU A 153 3.09 11.39 -15.69
N ALA A 154 3.53 12.63 -15.53
CA ALA A 154 3.72 13.25 -14.22
C ALA A 154 2.42 13.23 -13.40
N GLU A 155 1.29 13.60 -14.01
CA GLU A 155 -0.03 13.61 -13.36
C GLU A 155 -0.43 12.22 -12.83
N VAL A 156 -0.28 11.17 -13.65
CA VAL A 156 -0.62 9.81 -13.23
C VAL A 156 0.41 9.20 -12.25
N LEU A 157 1.63 9.68 -12.21
CA LEU A 157 2.57 9.23 -11.18
C LEU A 157 2.33 9.94 -9.85
N ASP A 158 2.00 11.23 -9.90
CA ASP A 158 1.80 12.08 -8.74
C ASP A 158 0.53 11.73 -7.98
N THR A 159 -0.56 11.44 -8.68
CA THR A 159 -1.85 11.07 -8.09
C THR A 159 -1.93 9.62 -7.61
N CYS A 160 -0.98 8.74 -7.97
CA CYS A 160 -0.99 7.36 -7.48
C CYS A 160 -0.56 7.28 -6.01
N LEU A 161 -1.37 6.66 -5.14
CA LEU A 161 -1.09 6.57 -3.70
C LEU A 161 -0.05 5.51 -3.30
N ALA A 162 0.44 4.68 -4.24
CA ALA A 162 1.35 3.57 -3.94
C ALA A 162 0.80 2.61 -2.85
N CYS A 163 -0.52 2.38 -2.84
CA CYS A 163 -1.22 1.56 -1.85
C CYS A 163 -1.11 0.05 -2.08
N LYS A 164 -0.58 -0.37 -3.23
CA LYS A 164 -0.42 -1.78 -3.68
C LYS A 164 -1.70 -2.58 -3.89
N ALA A 165 -2.89 -1.98 -3.76
CA ALA A 165 -4.17 -2.63 -4.03
C ALA A 165 -4.26 -3.30 -5.42
N CYS A 166 -3.64 -2.68 -6.43
CA CYS A 166 -3.56 -3.20 -7.80
C CYS A 166 -2.89 -4.58 -7.89
N VAL A 167 -2.05 -4.95 -6.93
CA VAL A 167 -1.34 -6.23 -6.91
C VAL A 167 -2.31 -7.40 -6.74
N THR A 168 -3.26 -7.25 -5.83
CA THR A 168 -4.16 -8.34 -5.41
C THR A 168 -5.56 -8.18 -5.95
N GLU A 169 -6.05 -6.95 -6.12
CA GLU A 169 -7.42 -6.70 -6.55
C GLU A 169 -7.56 -6.60 -8.08
N CYS A 170 -6.46 -6.38 -8.81
CA CYS A 170 -6.46 -6.40 -10.27
C CYS A 170 -6.40 -7.84 -10.77
N PRO A 171 -7.30 -8.27 -11.68
CA PRO A 171 -7.20 -9.59 -12.29
C PRO A 171 -5.95 -9.75 -13.17
N SER A 172 -5.29 -8.64 -13.51
CA SER A 172 -4.03 -8.60 -14.25
C SER A 172 -2.81 -8.44 -13.33
N ASN A 173 -2.94 -8.44 -12.00
CA ASN A 173 -1.83 -8.37 -11.04
C ASN A 173 -0.73 -7.30 -11.27
N VAL A 174 -1.05 -6.24 -12.02
CA VAL A 174 -0.14 -5.13 -12.33
C VAL A 174 0.32 -4.44 -11.05
N ASP A 175 1.62 -4.37 -10.83
CA ASP A 175 2.18 -3.59 -9.72
C ASP A 175 2.46 -2.15 -10.13
N MET A 176 1.43 -1.30 -10.02
CA MET A 176 1.56 0.14 -10.30
C MET A 176 2.50 0.85 -9.31
N THR A 177 2.77 0.26 -8.14
CA THR A 177 3.63 0.88 -7.13
C THR A 177 5.10 0.81 -7.55
N LEU A 178 5.54 -0.34 -8.07
CA LEU A 178 6.88 -0.51 -8.63
C LEU A 178 7.05 0.32 -9.90
N LEU A 179 6.09 0.27 -10.83
CA LEU A 179 6.11 1.10 -12.05
C LEU A 179 6.26 2.58 -11.71
N LYS A 180 5.49 3.07 -10.73
CA LYS A 180 5.59 4.46 -10.27
C LYS A 180 6.98 4.80 -9.75
N ALA A 181 7.53 3.96 -8.89
CA ALA A 181 8.81 4.22 -8.24
C ALA A 181 9.96 4.23 -9.26
N GLU A 182 9.95 3.30 -10.21
CA GLU A 182 10.92 3.19 -11.30
C GLU A 182 10.84 4.39 -12.25
N LEU A 183 9.64 4.76 -12.71
CA LEU A 183 9.46 5.92 -13.60
C LEU A 183 9.82 7.25 -12.92
N ARG A 184 9.50 7.40 -11.63
CA ARG A 184 9.96 8.58 -10.88
C ARG A 184 11.47 8.62 -10.74
N HIS A 185 12.12 7.48 -10.53
CA HIS A 185 13.56 7.40 -10.50
C HIS A 185 14.20 7.77 -11.85
N ALA A 186 13.66 7.25 -12.96
CA ALA A 186 14.09 7.62 -14.31
C ALA A 186 13.95 9.13 -14.54
N ARG A 187 12.80 9.71 -14.17
CA ARG A 187 12.55 11.15 -14.27
C ARG A 187 13.50 11.98 -13.41
N HIS A 188 13.83 11.52 -12.19
CA HIS A 188 14.80 12.17 -11.30
C HIS A 188 16.23 12.12 -11.86
N SER A 189 16.57 11.07 -12.59
CA SER A 189 17.88 10.93 -13.23
C SER A 189 18.08 11.96 -14.36
N GLU A 190 17.01 12.31 -15.07
CA GLU A 190 17.05 13.35 -16.11
C GLU A 190 16.93 14.78 -15.55
N ASN A 191 16.01 15.00 -14.60
CA ASN A 191 15.59 16.35 -14.19
C ASN A 191 16.09 16.76 -12.79
N GLY A 192 16.78 15.85 -12.10
CA GLY A 192 17.15 16.00 -10.70
C GLY A 192 15.99 15.74 -9.74
N ILE A 193 16.35 15.56 -8.47
CA ILE A 193 15.38 15.29 -7.39
C ILE A 193 14.84 16.62 -6.82
N PRO A 194 13.52 16.87 -6.86
CA PRO A 194 12.90 18.06 -6.28
C PRO A 194 13.20 18.21 -4.78
N LEU A 195 13.29 19.45 -4.28
CA LEU A 195 13.59 19.71 -2.87
C LEU A 195 12.56 19.06 -1.94
N THR A 196 11.26 19.14 -2.27
CA THR A 196 10.18 18.49 -1.52
C THR A 196 10.41 16.99 -1.36
N ASP A 197 10.86 16.31 -2.41
CA ASP A 197 11.13 14.86 -2.39
C ASP A 197 12.31 14.53 -1.49
N ARG A 198 13.35 15.37 -1.52
CA ARG A 198 14.51 15.24 -0.62
C ARG A 198 14.11 15.40 0.84
N VAL A 199 13.26 16.38 1.15
CA VAL A 199 12.75 16.64 2.51
C VAL A 199 11.91 15.46 3.01
N ILE A 200 10.94 15.00 2.22
CA ILE A 200 10.09 13.84 2.57
C ILE A 200 10.95 12.59 2.78
N ALA A 201 11.90 12.32 1.87
CA ALA A 201 12.79 11.18 1.98
C ALA A 201 13.76 11.28 3.17
N ALA A 202 13.93 12.46 3.78
CA ALA A 202 14.82 12.71 4.91
C ALA A 202 14.14 12.58 6.28
N ALA A 203 12.95 11.97 6.36
CA ALA A 203 12.18 11.80 7.60
C ALA A 203 13.00 11.35 8.82
N ASP A 204 13.88 10.34 8.69
CA ASP A 204 14.73 9.90 9.81
C ASP A 204 15.75 10.95 10.26
N LEU A 205 16.34 11.70 9.33
CA LEU A 205 17.27 12.78 9.65
C LEU A 205 16.54 13.93 10.35
N LEU A 206 15.36 14.30 9.84
CA LEU A 206 14.50 15.31 10.44
C LEU A 206 14.07 14.89 11.86
N GLY A 207 13.74 13.61 12.07
CA GLY A 207 13.44 13.06 13.38
C GLY A 207 14.59 13.17 14.37
N ARG A 208 15.83 12.86 13.94
CA ARG A 208 17.03 13.00 14.79
C ARG A 208 17.26 14.43 15.25
N PHE A 209 17.10 15.41 14.36
CA PHE A 209 17.28 16.82 14.71
C PHE A 209 16.08 17.41 15.45
N GLY A 210 14.87 17.06 15.04
CA GLY A 210 13.63 17.54 15.67
C GLY A 210 13.50 17.13 17.14
N THR A 211 13.99 15.93 17.48
CA THR A 211 14.01 15.44 18.87
C THR A 211 15.22 15.91 19.69
N ALA A 212 16.13 16.71 19.12
CA ALA A 212 17.21 17.34 19.90
C ALA A 212 16.71 18.51 20.75
N LEU A 213 15.78 19.30 20.22
CA LEU A 213 15.09 20.41 20.91
C LEU A 213 13.59 20.38 20.58
N PRO A 214 12.85 19.36 21.06
CA PRO A 214 11.47 19.08 20.62
C PRO A 214 10.51 20.24 20.87
N SER A 215 10.61 20.95 22.00
CA SER A 215 9.77 22.12 22.28
C SER A 215 9.92 23.22 21.23
N VAL A 216 11.16 23.49 20.80
CA VAL A 216 11.46 24.51 19.79
C VAL A 216 11.01 24.03 18.41
N ALA A 217 11.31 22.79 18.06
CA ALA A 217 10.92 22.19 16.80
C ALA A 217 9.38 22.21 16.64
N ASN A 218 8.64 21.78 17.66
CA ASN A 218 7.18 21.76 17.66
C ASN A 218 6.59 23.17 17.61
N ALA A 219 7.15 24.14 18.34
CA ALA A 219 6.74 25.54 18.26
C ALA A 219 6.94 26.12 16.84
N LEU A 220 8.05 25.79 16.18
CA LEU A 220 8.30 26.18 14.79
C LEU A 220 7.32 25.52 13.82
N LEU A 221 7.04 24.22 13.97
CA LEU A 221 6.05 23.52 13.13
C LEU A 221 4.62 24.07 13.34
N GLY A 222 4.30 24.56 14.54
CA GLY A 222 3.05 25.25 14.85
C GLY A 222 2.96 26.68 14.31
N TRP A 223 4.09 27.31 13.99
CA TRP A 223 4.12 28.72 13.58
C TRP A 223 3.55 28.91 12.17
N ARG A 224 2.41 29.62 12.08
CA ARG A 224 1.70 29.91 10.82
C ARG A 224 2.58 30.57 9.75
N GLY A 225 3.55 31.39 10.16
CA GLY A 225 4.50 32.03 9.23
C GLY A 225 5.37 31.01 8.51
N LEU A 226 6.00 30.10 9.26
CA LEU A 226 6.83 29.04 8.69
C LEU A 226 6.02 28.06 7.84
N ARG A 227 4.79 27.72 8.25
CA ARG A 227 3.89 26.87 7.46
C ARG A 227 3.58 27.48 6.08
N ARG A 228 3.33 28.79 6.00
CA ARG A 228 3.15 29.49 4.72
C ARG A 228 4.42 29.54 3.87
N ILE A 229 5.60 29.64 4.50
CA ILE A 229 6.87 29.56 3.79
C ILE A 229 7.07 28.15 3.22
N ALA A 230 6.84 27.10 4.01
CA ALA A 230 6.92 25.72 3.58
C ALA A 230 5.92 25.40 2.46
N GLU A 231 4.71 25.96 2.49
CA GLU A 231 3.74 25.83 1.42
C GLU A 231 4.26 26.42 0.10
N ARG A 232 4.82 27.62 0.13
CA ARG A 232 5.36 28.28 -1.08
C ARG A 232 6.63 27.62 -1.61
N ALA A 233 7.51 27.17 -0.72
CA ALA A 233 8.83 26.63 -1.08
C ALA A 233 8.81 25.13 -1.40
N LEU A 234 7.96 24.36 -0.69
CA LEU A 234 7.93 22.89 -0.75
C LEU A 234 6.58 22.35 -1.21
N GLY A 235 5.54 23.18 -1.35
CA GLY A 235 4.21 22.71 -1.69
C GLY A 235 3.51 21.93 -0.57
N LEU A 236 4.00 22.01 0.68
CA LEU A 236 3.37 21.40 1.85
C LEU A 236 2.24 22.33 2.34
N ASP A 237 1.00 21.87 2.27
CA ASP A 237 -0.18 22.66 2.63
C ASP A 237 -0.05 23.24 4.04
N ALA A 238 -0.26 24.55 4.22
CA ALA A 238 -0.07 25.20 5.51
C ALA A 238 -1.09 24.74 6.57
N GLY A 239 -2.22 24.17 6.14
CA GLY A 239 -3.25 23.55 6.97
C GLY A 239 -3.11 22.04 7.11
N ALA A 240 -2.06 21.42 6.56
CA ALA A 240 -1.83 19.99 6.74
C ALA A 240 -1.43 19.66 8.20
N PRO A 241 -1.83 18.49 8.69
CA PRO A 241 -1.34 17.98 9.96
C PRO A 241 0.14 17.65 9.83
N ILE A 242 0.96 18.18 10.74
CA ILE A 242 2.40 17.88 10.79
C ILE A 242 2.67 17.12 12.10
N PRO A 243 3.23 15.90 12.03
CA PRO A 243 3.54 15.11 13.21
C PRO A 243 4.47 15.87 14.16
N GLN A 244 4.11 15.92 15.43
CA GLN A 244 4.93 16.56 16.47
C GLN A 244 6.09 15.64 16.86
N PHE A 245 7.24 16.21 17.21
CA PHE A 245 8.37 15.46 17.75
C PHE A 245 8.17 15.19 19.24
N SER A 246 8.47 13.97 19.67
CA SER A 246 8.41 13.56 21.07
C SER A 246 9.53 14.20 21.90
N HIS A 247 9.21 14.49 23.16
CA HIS A 247 10.18 14.90 24.18
C HIS A 247 11.15 13.78 24.56
N GLU A 248 10.71 12.53 24.50
CA GLU A 248 11.54 11.37 24.75
C GLU A 248 11.41 10.39 23.58
N ARG A 249 12.52 10.19 22.86
CA ARG A 249 12.58 9.19 21.79
C ARG A 249 12.37 7.79 22.34
N PHE A 250 11.68 6.97 21.57
CA PHE A 250 11.40 5.59 21.96
C PHE A 250 12.66 4.80 22.30
N ASP A 251 13.71 4.88 21.48
CA ASP A 251 14.97 4.15 21.69
C ASP A 251 15.76 4.61 22.94
N ARG A 252 15.55 5.86 23.38
CA ARG A 252 16.14 6.35 24.63
C ARG A 252 15.37 5.83 25.84
N TRP A 253 14.04 5.90 25.79
CA TRP A 253 13.17 5.28 26.79
C TRP A 253 13.46 3.78 26.92
N PHE A 254 13.53 3.07 25.80
CA PHE A 254 13.72 1.62 25.74
C PHE A 254 15.00 1.15 26.46
N ARG A 255 16.10 1.91 26.34
CA ARG A 255 17.37 1.59 27.02
C ARG A 255 17.36 1.85 28.53
N ARG A 256 16.45 2.71 29.00
CA ARG A 256 16.31 3.05 30.42
C ARG A 256 15.27 2.19 31.14
N ARG A 257 14.38 1.52 30.39
CA ARG A 257 13.35 0.67 30.97
C ARG A 257 14.00 -0.45 31.77
N GLU A 258 13.33 -0.88 32.82
CA GLU A 258 13.63 -2.15 33.47
C GLU A 258 13.02 -3.24 32.59
N ALA A 259 13.87 -4.07 31.99
CA ALA A 259 13.41 -5.18 31.16
C ALA A 259 12.77 -6.26 32.03
N ALA A 260 11.81 -7.01 31.48
CA ALA A 260 11.20 -8.15 32.17
C ALA A 260 12.27 -9.12 32.70
N VAL A 261 12.16 -9.48 33.98
CA VAL A 261 13.22 -10.16 34.75
C VAL A 261 13.46 -11.61 34.29
N SER A 262 12.52 -12.22 33.56
CA SER A 262 12.63 -13.64 33.15
C SER A 262 11.85 -13.93 31.86
N PRO A 263 12.44 -13.79 30.67
CA PRO A 263 11.80 -14.18 29.41
C PRO A 263 11.61 -15.69 29.34
N ARG A 264 10.45 -16.14 28.85
CA ARG A 264 10.07 -17.56 28.73
C ARG A 264 9.95 -18.03 27.28
N ARG A 265 9.69 -17.12 26.32
CA ARG A 265 9.44 -17.43 24.90
C ARG A 265 10.59 -17.03 23.95
N GLY A 266 11.76 -16.74 24.52
CA GLY A 266 12.94 -16.32 23.75
C GLY A 266 12.89 -14.84 23.37
N ARG A 267 13.61 -14.48 22.30
CA ARG A 267 13.89 -13.09 21.92
C ARG A 267 13.15 -12.69 20.65
N VAL A 268 12.68 -11.45 20.61
CA VAL A 268 12.01 -10.85 19.44
C VAL A 268 12.60 -9.47 19.12
N ILE A 269 12.76 -9.17 17.83
CA ILE A 269 13.22 -7.85 17.38
C ILE A 269 11.99 -6.99 17.10
N LEU A 270 11.78 -5.95 17.91
CA LEU A 270 10.80 -4.92 17.58
C LEU A 270 11.47 -3.92 16.61
N TRP A 271 10.97 -3.89 15.37
CA TRP A 271 11.35 -2.85 14.43
C TRP A 271 10.64 -1.55 14.81
N ASP A 272 11.33 -0.73 15.59
CA ASP A 272 10.88 0.62 15.84
C ASP A 272 11.04 1.40 14.53
N ASP A 273 10.00 1.91 13.88
CA ASP A 273 10.16 2.69 12.66
C ASP A 273 10.46 4.17 12.97
N THR A 274 10.56 5.02 11.96
CA THR A 274 10.88 6.45 12.15
C THR A 274 9.77 7.19 12.92
N TRP A 275 8.51 6.82 12.72
CA TRP A 275 7.37 7.45 13.38
C TRP A 275 7.29 7.08 14.85
N VAL A 276 7.34 5.78 15.16
CA VAL A 276 7.40 5.29 16.55
C VAL A 276 8.61 5.89 17.29
N ARG A 277 9.78 5.98 16.63
CA ARG A 277 10.99 6.50 17.29
C ARG A 277 10.89 7.96 17.71
N TYR A 278 10.44 8.84 16.80
CA TYR A 278 10.55 10.28 16.97
C TYR A 278 9.24 11.01 17.26
N HIS A 279 8.09 10.40 16.97
CA HIS A 279 6.79 11.07 17.02
C HIS A 279 5.82 10.39 17.99
N GLU A 280 5.67 9.07 17.89
CA GLU A 280 4.68 8.29 18.64
C GLU A 280 5.33 7.19 19.49
N PRO A 281 6.20 7.53 20.46
CA PRO A 281 6.86 6.52 21.29
C PRO A 281 5.89 5.73 22.16
N GLY A 282 4.68 6.26 22.43
CA GLY A 282 3.61 5.55 23.16
C GLY A 282 3.26 4.21 22.51
N VAL A 283 3.16 4.19 21.19
CA VAL A 283 2.90 2.96 20.40
C VAL A 283 4.00 1.91 20.62
N GLY A 284 5.26 2.33 20.59
CA GLY A 284 6.39 1.43 20.85
C GLY A 284 6.41 0.91 22.29
N ARG A 285 6.08 1.76 23.27
CA ARG A 285 6.00 1.38 24.69
C ARG A 285 4.91 0.33 24.91
N ALA A 286 3.75 0.54 24.32
CA ALA A 286 2.63 -0.38 24.40
C ALA A 286 2.96 -1.73 23.75
N ALA A 287 3.63 -1.73 22.59
CA ALA A 287 4.08 -2.96 21.95
C ALA A 287 5.08 -3.74 22.82
N VAL A 288 6.04 -3.04 23.46
CA VAL A 288 6.96 -3.67 24.41
C VAL A 288 6.21 -4.28 25.58
N ALA A 289 5.25 -3.56 26.17
CA ALA A 289 4.45 -4.06 27.29
C ALA A 289 3.70 -5.35 26.93
N VAL A 290 3.05 -5.40 25.76
CA VAL A 290 2.35 -6.61 25.28
C VAL A 290 3.32 -7.75 25.04
N LEU A 291 4.44 -7.52 24.35
CA LEU A 291 5.39 -8.58 24.02
C LEU A 291 6.12 -9.12 25.27
N GLU A 292 6.47 -8.25 26.22
CA GLU A 292 7.09 -8.66 27.49
C GLU A 292 6.07 -9.38 28.39
N ALA A 293 4.80 -8.96 28.40
CA ALA A 293 3.72 -9.68 29.09
C ALA A 293 3.49 -11.08 28.50
N ALA A 294 3.63 -11.24 27.19
CA ALA A 294 3.61 -12.54 26.52
C ALA A 294 4.84 -13.41 26.84
N GLY A 295 5.84 -12.86 27.53
CA GLY A 295 7.04 -13.58 27.99
C GLY A 295 8.22 -13.53 27.03
N PHE A 296 8.27 -12.58 26.09
CA PHE A 296 9.43 -12.39 25.21
C PHE A 296 10.45 -11.41 25.78
N GLU A 297 11.73 -11.65 25.48
CA GLU A 297 12.77 -10.64 25.54
C GLU A 297 12.67 -9.74 24.31
N VAL A 298 12.18 -8.51 24.50
CA VAL A 298 12.12 -7.54 23.41
C VAL A 298 13.47 -6.85 23.26
N VAL A 299 13.96 -6.81 22.02
CA VAL A 299 15.15 -6.04 21.62
C VAL A 299 14.87 -5.13 20.43
N LEU A 300 15.69 -4.10 20.25
CA LEU A 300 15.66 -3.26 19.05
C LEU A 300 16.82 -3.61 18.12
N ALA A 301 16.63 -3.39 16.82
CA ALA A 301 17.71 -3.47 15.83
C ALA A 301 18.70 -2.30 16.03
N SER A 302 19.76 -2.53 16.78
CA SER A 302 20.80 -1.52 17.04
C SER A 302 21.47 -1.09 15.73
N GLY A 303 21.65 0.22 15.55
CA GLY A 303 22.26 0.78 14.35
C GLY A 303 21.35 0.80 13.11
N ARG A 304 20.08 0.39 13.22
CA ARG A 304 19.13 0.47 12.09
C ARG A 304 18.99 1.88 11.55
N VAL A 305 18.70 1.99 10.26
CA VAL A 305 18.31 3.24 9.59
C VAL A 305 16.84 3.17 9.17
N CYS A 306 16.32 4.24 8.56
CA CYS A 306 14.96 4.24 8.01
C CYS A 306 14.73 3.03 7.10
N CYS A 307 13.53 2.44 7.11
CA CYS A 307 13.15 1.37 6.19
C CYS A 307 13.02 1.81 4.72
N GLY A 308 13.19 3.10 4.41
CA GLY A 308 13.20 3.58 3.03
C GLY A 308 11.83 3.89 2.45
N ARG A 309 10.72 3.57 3.13
CA ARG A 309 9.36 3.84 2.62
C ARG A 309 9.12 5.29 2.15
N PRO A 310 9.52 6.35 2.88
CA PRO A 310 9.37 7.73 2.40
C PRO A 310 10.20 8.03 1.14
N ALA A 311 11.34 7.37 0.96
CA ALA A 311 12.17 7.52 -0.22
C ALA A 311 11.60 6.75 -1.42
N ALA A 312 11.11 5.53 -1.19
CA ALA A 312 10.49 4.68 -2.20
C ALA A 312 9.23 5.34 -2.80
N SER A 313 8.35 5.91 -1.96
CA SER A 313 7.13 6.57 -2.44
C SER A 313 7.40 7.83 -3.30
N ARG A 314 8.61 8.39 -3.21
CA ARG A 314 9.06 9.52 -4.04
C ARG A 314 9.97 9.10 -5.20
N GLY A 315 10.35 7.83 -5.34
CA GLY A 315 11.21 7.35 -6.43
C GLY A 315 12.72 7.50 -6.19
N LEU A 316 13.18 7.72 -4.95
CA LEU A 316 14.60 7.82 -4.62
C LEU A 316 15.24 6.43 -4.44
N LEU A 317 15.21 5.61 -5.48
CA LEU A 317 15.57 4.19 -5.41
C LEU A 317 17.02 3.93 -5.00
N ASP A 318 17.98 4.78 -5.38
CA ASP A 318 19.37 4.66 -4.89
C ASP A 318 19.46 4.77 -3.37
N LYS A 319 18.68 5.69 -2.79
CA LYS A 319 18.60 5.85 -1.35
C LYS A 319 17.96 4.62 -0.71
N VAL A 320 16.89 4.11 -1.29
CA VAL A 320 16.23 2.88 -0.83
C VAL A 320 17.20 1.70 -0.84
N ARG A 321 17.94 1.49 -1.94
CA ARG A 321 18.95 0.43 -2.07
C ARG A 321 20.02 0.54 -0.99
N ARG A 322 20.56 1.74 -0.72
CA ARG A 322 21.53 1.96 0.37
C ARG A 322 20.98 1.65 1.76
N LEU A 323 19.76 2.11 2.05
CA LEU A 323 19.09 1.84 3.34
C LEU A 323 18.79 0.35 3.52
N GLY A 324 18.31 -0.31 2.48
CA GLY A 324 18.02 -1.75 2.47
C GLY A 324 19.27 -2.59 2.66
N LEU A 325 20.36 -2.31 1.92
CA LEU A 325 21.64 -2.99 2.10
C LEU A 325 22.15 -2.90 3.54
N HIS A 326 22.01 -1.74 4.18
CA HIS A 326 22.40 -1.57 5.58
C HIS A 326 21.52 -2.38 6.53
N ASN A 327 20.21 -2.22 6.43
CA ASN A 327 19.25 -2.86 7.33
C ASN A 327 19.25 -4.39 7.19
N LEU A 328 19.32 -4.91 5.95
CA LEU A 328 19.32 -6.35 5.70
C LEU A 328 20.61 -7.01 6.21
N ARG A 329 21.78 -6.40 6.02
CA ARG A 329 23.03 -6.90 6.62
C ARG A 329 22.97 -6.97 8.14
N LEU A 330 22.36 -5.98 8.79
CA LEU A 330 22.18 -5.98 10.24
C LEU A 330 21.26 -7.12 10.70
N LEU A 331 20.16 -7.34 9.99
CA LEU A 331 19.13 -8.30 10.36
C LEU A 331 19.49 -9.74 9.97
N ALA A 332 20.27 -9.94 8.90
CA ALA A 332 20.78 -11.24 8.48
C ALA A 332 21.74 -11.86 9.51
N ALA A 333 22.35 -11.03 10.36
CA ALA A 333 23.18 -11.49 11.48
C ALA A 333 22.38 -12.09 12.65
N THR A 334 21.06 -12.11 12.56
CA THR A 334 20.15 -12.56 13.62
C THR A 334 19.12 -13.56 13.08
N ARG A 335 18.43 -14.29 13.96
CA ARG A 335 17.43 -15.32 13.56
C ARG A 335 16.05 -15.12 14.16
N GLU A 336 15.93 -14.18 15.08
CA GLU A 336 14.70 -13.84 15.79
C GLU A 336 13.63 -13.29 14.84
N PRO A 337 12.33 -13.48 15.13
CA PRO A 337 11.27 -12.78 14.43
C PRO A 337 11.43 -11.26 14.53
N ILE A 338 11.03 -10.55 13.47
CA ILE A 338 11.11 -9.10 13.37
C ILE A 338 9.68 -8.57 13.29
N VAL A 339 9.24 -7.94 14.38
CA VAL A 339 7.87 -7.46 14.56
C VAL A 339 7.78 -6.00 14.14
N PHE A 340 6.79 -5.70 13.30
CA PHE A 340 6.53 -4.37 12.76
C PHE A 340 5.21 -3.80 13.26
N LEU A 341 5.23 -2.53 13.66
CA LEU A 341 4.04 -1.77 14.06
C LEU A 341 3.44 -0.99 12.88
N GLU A 342 4.29 -0.52 11.97
CA GLU A 342 3.89 0.26 10.81
C GLU A 342 3.86 -0.62 9.54
N PRO A 343 2.67 -0.94 8.97
CA PRO A 343 2.57 -1.85 7.83
C PRO A 343 3.27 -1.31 6.56
N SER A 344 3.37 0.01 6.41
CA SER A 344 4.13 0.58 5.28
C SER A 344 5.64 0.39 5.41
N CYS A 345 6.15 0.25 6.62
CA CYS A 345 7.55 -0.05 6.86
C CYS A 345 7.81 -1.57 6.71
N TRP A 346 6.90 -2.41 7.22
CA TRP A 346 6.92 -3.86 7.02
C TRP A 346 6.96 -4.25 5.54
N SER A 347 6.11 -3.63 4.72
CA SER A 347 6.04 -3.95 3.28
C SER A 347 7.37 -3.76 2.56
N MET A 348 8.22 -2.80 2.98
CA MET A 348 9.55 -2.61 2.39
C MET A 348 10.41 -3.87 2.51
N PHE A 349 10.34 -4.54 3.66
CA PHE A 349 11.06 -5.78 3.91
C PHE A 349 10.37 -6.97 3.27
N ARG A 350 9.03 -7.03 3.35
CA ARG A 350 8.26 -8.15 2.80
C ARG A 350 8.33 -8.23 1.29
N ASP A 351 8.37 -7.09 0.59
CA ASP A 351 8.30 -7.04 -0.87
C ASP A 351 9.38 -6.15 -1.52
N GLU A 352 9.41 -4.82 -1.31
CA GLU A 352 10.24 -3.94 -2.15
C GLU A 352 11.74 -4.24 -2.15
N TYR A 353 12.33 -4.65 -1.02
CA TYR A 353 13.74 -5.02 -0.98
C TYR A 353 14.04 -6.30 -1.78
N ARG A 354 13.08 -7.25 -1.86
CA ARG A 354 13.19 -8.42 -2.73
C ARG A 354 13.16 -7.97 -4.19
N GLN A 355 12.18 -7.14 -4.55
CA GLN A 355 12.06 -6.61 -5.92
C GLN A 355 13.29 -5.79 -6.35
N LEU A 356 14.02 -5.17 -5.40
CA LEU A 356 15.31 -4.48 -5.67
C LEU A 356 16.51 -5.43 -5.84
N GLY A 357 16.33 -6.72 -5.58
CA GLY A 357 17.40 -7.72 -5.60
C GLY A 357 18.45 -7.45 -4.54
N ILE A 358 18.07 -6.94 -3.37
CA ILE A 358 19.05 -6.70 -2.29
C ILE A 358 19.42 -8.07 -1.66
N PRO A 359 20.71 -8.37 -1.44
CA PRO A 359 21.14 -9.57 -0.73
C PRO A 359 20.41 -9.74 0.61
N ASP A 360 20.18 -11.00 1.00
CA ASP A 360 19.50 -11.42 2.24
C ASP A 360 18.02 -11.01 2.35
N ALA A 361 17.46 -10.30 1.35
CA ALA A 361 16.08 -9.81 1.41
C ALA A 361 15.07 -10.94 1.56
N HIS A 362 15.25 -12.06 0.87
CA HIS A 362 14.34 -13.21 0.97
C HIS A 362 14.34 -13.81 2.38
N GLU A 363 15.51 -14.11 2.94
CA GLU A 363 15.64 -14.74 4.26
C GLU A 363 15.16 -13.84 5.39
N VAL A 364 15.44 -12.53 5.30
CA VAL A 364 14.93 -11.57 6.29
C VAL A 364 13.41 -11.39 6.15
N ALA A 365 12.87 -11.35 4.92
CA ALA A 365 11.43 -11.19 4.68
C ALA A 365 10.57 -12.30 5.29
N GLU A 366 11.07 -13.53 5.41
CA GLU A 366 10.36 -14.66 6.03
C GLU A 366 10.22 -14.52 7.54
N ARG A 367 11.04 -13.68 8.18
CA ARG A 367 10.95 -13.39 9.62
C ARG A 367 10.23 -12.08 9.92
N CYS A 368 9.86 -11.31 8.89
CA CYS A 368 9.20 -10.01 9.05
C CYS A 368 7.69 -10.19 9.19
N VAL A 369 7.17 -9.95 10.38
CA VAL A 369 5.76 -10.16 10.74
C VAL A 369 5.13 -8.86 11.24
N LEU A 370 3.83 -8.68 10.97
CA LEU A 370 3.06 -7.61 11.59
C LEU A 370 2.79 -7.94 13.07
N PHE A 371 2.69 -6.91 13.90
CA PHE A 371 2.45 -7.06 15.34
C PHE A 371 1.15 -7.83 15.64
N GLU A 372 0.07 -7.52 14.92
CA GLU A 372 -1.21 -8.22 15.04
C GLU A 372 -1.09 -9.73 14.76
N ASP A 373 -0.41 -10.10 13.68
CA ASP A 373 -0.22 -11.50 13.31
C ASP A 373 0.63 -12.22 14.36
N PHE A 374 1.72 -11.59 14.79
CA PHE A 374 2.62 -12.19 15.77
C PHE A 374 1.92 -12.45 17.12
N VAL A 375 1.15 -11.49 17.62
CA VAL A 375 0.42 -11.65 18.89
C VAL A 375 -0.72 -12.65 18.75
N LEU A 376 -1.43 -12.67 17.62
CA LEU A 376 -2.50 -13.63 17.39
C LEU A 376 -1.99 -15.08 17.32
N GLU A 377 -0.82 -15.31 16.70
CA GLU A 377 -0.20 -16.64 16.68
C GLU A 377 0.18 -17.11 18.09
N ILE A 378 0.73 -16.21 18.93
CA ILE A 378 1.01 -16.52 20.34
C ILE A 378 -0.25 -16.96 21.09
N LEU A 379 -1.37 -16.26 20.90
CA LEU A 379 -2.64 -16.58 21.55
C LEU A 379 -3.32 -17.82 20.96
N SER A 380 -3.03 -18.15 19.70
CA SER A 380 -3.51 -19.37 19.08
C SER A 380 -2.82 -20.60 19.68
N ASP A 381 -1.51 -20.51 19.94
CA ASP A 381 -0.73 -21.56 20.60
C ASP A 381 -1.00 -21.66 22.11
N ASP A 382 -1.15 -20.52 22.79
CA ASP A 382 -1.43 -20.44 24.22
C ASP A 382 -2.44 -19.31 24.50
N PRO A 383 -3.74 -19.63 24.62
CA PRO A 383 -4.80 -18.66 24.89
C PRO A 383 -4.61 -17.83 26.16
N GLU A 384 -3.85 -18.31 27.13
CA GLU A 384 -3.57 -17.65 28.41
C GLU A 384 -2.23 -16.90 28.41
N ALA A 385 -1.56 -16.82 27.26
CA ALA A 385 -0.25 -16.17 27.13
C ALA A 385 -0.28 -14.67 27.48
N LEU A 386 -1.44 -14.02 27.37
CA LEU A 386 -1.64 -12.63 27.77
C LEU A 386 -2.76 -12.51 28.79
N PRO A 387 -2.50 -11.88 29.95
CA PRO A 387 -3.49 -11.72 31.00
C PRO A 387 -4.40 -10.53 30.70
N PHE A 388 -5.25 -10.64 29.67
CA PHE A 388 -6.22 -9.59 29.35
C PHE A 388 -7.32 -9.49 30.41
N GLU A 389 -7.68 -8.27 30.80
CA GLU A 389 -8.83 -7.99 31.66
C GLU A 389 -9.98 -7.36 30.88
N GLY A 390 -11.20 -7.75 31.27
CA GLY A 390 -12.39 -7.35 30.53
C GLY A 390 -12.89 -5.96 30.89
N ARG A 391 -12.64 -4.99 29.99
CA ARG A 391 -13.32 -3.68 29.91
C ARG A 391 -13.35 -3.08 28.50
N ALA A 392 -13.18 -3.88 27.45
CA ALA A 392 -13.25 -3.37 26.09
C ALA A 392 -14.72 -3.31 25.64
N GLY A 393 -15.12 -2.21 24.99
CA GLY A 393 -16.43 -2.05 24.36
C GLY A 393 -16.38 -2.42 22.87
N GLU A 394 -17.20 -1.76 22.05
CA GLU A 394 -17.10 -1.88 20.59
C GLU A 394 -15.77 -1.27 20.09
N VAL A 395 -15.09 -2.00 19.20
CA VAL A 395 -13.82 -1.60 18.61
C VAL A 395 -13.94 -1.60 17.08
N ALA A 396 -13.97 -0.41 16.49
CA ALA A 396 -13.97 -0.26 15.04
C ALA A 396 -12.54 -0.31 14.48
N VAL A 397 -12.34 -1.03 13.38
CA VAL A 397 -11.02 -1.25 12.78
C VAL A 397 -10.97 -0.66 11.37
N HIS A 398 -10.02 0.25 11.15
CA HIS A 398 -9.63 0.67 9.80
C HIS A 398 -8.35 -0.05 9.37
N GLY A 399 -8.46 -0.98 8.43
CA GLY A 399 -7.32 -1.72 7.89
C GLY A 399 -6.41 -0.88 7.00
N HIS A 400 -5.10 -0.91 7.29
CA HIS A 400 -4.08 -0.22 6.51
C HIS A 400 -3.93 -0.82 5.10
N CYS A 401 -3.76 0.02 4.08
CA CYS A 401 -3.74 -0.44 2.68
C CYS A 401 -2.60 -1.43 2.37
N HIS A 402 -1.40 -1.24 2.92
CA HIS A 402 -0.30 -2.21 2.73
C HIS A 402 -0.53 -3.54 3.45
N ALA A 403 -1.26 -3.55 4.58
CA ALA A 403 -1.65 -4.80 5.22
C ALA A 403 -2.70 -5.51 4.37
N LYS A 404 -3.75 -4.81 3.94
CA LYS A 404 -4.79 -5.34 3.03
C LYS A 404 -4.22 -5.93 1.73
N ALA A 405 -3.14 -5.35 1.22
CA ALA A 405 -2.54 -5.75 -0.05
C ALA A 405 -1.56 -6.93 0.05
N LEU A 406 -0.95 -7.17 1.21
CA LEU A 406 0.17 -8.13 1.34
C LEU A 406 0.00 -9.15 2.47
N ALA A 407 -1.01 -9.00 3.32
CA ALA A 407 -1.34 -9.86 4.45
C ALA A 407 -2.87 -9.99 4.58
N ASP A 408 -3.32 -10.83 5.51
CA ASP A 408 -4.71 -10.86 5.92
C ASP A 408 -4.96 -9.83 7.03
N ALA A 409 -5.30 -8.60 6.62
CA ALA A 409 -5.52 -7.49 7.56
C ALA A 409 -6.72 -7.68 8.49
N ARG A 410 -7.62 -8.65 8.24
CA ARG A 410 -8.80 -8.91 9.09
C ARG A 410 -8.45 -9.66 10.37
N ARG A 411 -7.26 -10.25 10.45
CA ARG A 411 -6.72 -10.90 11.65
C ARG A 411 -6.63 -9.98 12.87
N VAL A 412 -6.58 -8.66 12.65
CA VAL A 412 -6.73 -7.66 13.72
C VAL A 412 -8.04 -7.84 14.49
N MET A 413 -9.15 -8.20 13.83
CA MET A 413 -10.42 -8.44 14.50
C MET A 413 -10.36 -9.69 15.37
N GLU A 414 -9.82 -10.78 14.83
CA GLU A 414 -9.64 -12.02 15.59
C GLU A 414 -8.84 -11.78 16.87
N LEU A 415 -7.79 -10.97 16.78
CA LEU A 415 -6.97 -10.59 17.93
C LEU A 415 -7.73 -9.71 18.94
N ILE A 416 -8.51 -8.74 18.48
CA ILE A 416 -9.36 -7.91 19.34
C ILE A 416 -10.39 -8.78 20.07
N ASP A 417 -11.01 -9.74 19.37
CA ASP A 417 -12.01 -10.66 19.95
C ASP A 417 -11.41 -11.63 20.98
N ARG A 418 -10.07 -11.74 21.09
CA ARG A 418 -9.40 -12.44 22.22
C ARG A 418 -9.44 -11.65 23.52
N VAL A 419 -9.70 -10.34 23.49
CA VAL A 419 -9.80 -9.50 24.68
C VAL A 419 -11.20 -9.67 25.28
N PRO A 420 -11.33 -10.09 26.55
CA PRO A 420 -12.64 -10.29 27.17
C PRO A 420 -13.51 -9.03 27.10
N GLY A 421 -14.74 -9.17 26.62
CA GLY A 421 -15.71 -8.08 26.49
C GLY A 421 -15.57 -7.22 25.22
N ALA A 422 -14.44 -7.28 24.51
CA ALA A 422 -14.28 -6.58 23.24
C ALA A 422 -15.17 -7.17 22.15
N SER A 423 -15.59 -6.33 21.22
CA SER A 423 -16.24 -6.77 19.97
C SER A 423 -15.66 -5.98 18.81
N ALA A 424 -15.00 -6.68 17.89
CA ALA A 424 -14.39 -6.04 16.73
C ALA A 424 -15.40 -5.81 15.59
N ARG A 425 -15.34 -4.61 14.99
CA ARG A 425 -16.09 -4.24 13.79
C ARG A 425 -15.16 -3.77 12.70
N TRP A 426 -15.15 -4.46 11.56
CA TRP A 426 -14.42 -3.99 10.38
C TRP A 426 -15.13 -2.80 9.73
N LEU A 427 -14.38 -1.74 9.44
CA LEU A 427 -14.86 -0.66 8.58
C LEU A 427 -14.54 -1.01 7.12
N GLU A 428 -15.59 -1.25 6.31
CA GLU A 428 -15.50 -1.49 4.86
C GLU A 428 -15.09 -0.22 4.10
N THR A 429 -13.89 0.24 4.36
CA THR A 429 -13.33 1.52 3.93
C THR A 429 -12.07 1.30 3.12
N GLY A 430 -11.79 2.27 2.23
CA GLY A 430 -10.66 2.23 1.31
C GLY A 430 -9.33 2.65 1.92
N CYS A 431 -8.59 3.45 1.15
CA CYS A 431 -7.42 4.15 1.64
C CYS A 431 -7.85 5.35 2.50
N CYS A 432 -7.08 5.69 3.54
CA CYS A 432 -7.29 6.93 4.28
C CYS A 432 -7.01 8.19 3.45
N GLY A 433 -6.34 8.10 2.30
CA GLY A 433 -6.02 9.25 1.44
C GLY A 433 -4.77 10.04 1.84
N MET A 434 -4.14 9.78 2.99
CA MET A 434 -2.90 10.47 3.40
C MET A 434 -1.66 9.96 2.67
N ALA A 435 -1.54 8.63 2.50
CA ALA A 435 -0.47 7.95 1.77
C ALA A 435 0.94 8.57 1.98
N GLY A 436 1.38 8.66 3.23
CA GLY A 436 2.60 9.35 3.62
C GLY A 436 2.44 10.87 3.55
N ALA A 437 3.20 11.51 2.66
CA ALA A 437 3.15 12.96 2.47
C ALA A 437 2.14 13.41 1.41
N PHE A 438 1.48 12.48 0.70
CA PHE A 438 0.54 12.81 -0.38
C PHE A 438 -0.56 13.77 0.11
N GLY A 439 -1.24 13.42 1.21
CA GLY A 439 -2.29 14.26 1.81
C GLY A 439 -1.79 15.56 2.46
N MET A 440 -0.48 15.72 2.61
CA MET A 440 0.15 16.95 3.11
C MET A 440 0.53 17.92 1.98
N LEU A 441 0.56 17.46 0.72
CA LEU A 441 0.90 18.31 -0.41
C LEU A 441 -0.32 19.13 -0.83
N LYS A 442 -0.15 20.44 -0.98
CA LYS A 442 -1.19 21.39 -1.40
C LYS A 442 -1.87 20.96 -2.70
N ALA A 443 -1.10 20.48 -3.66
CA ALA A 443 -1.60 20.01 -4.95
C ALA A 443 -2.51 18.78 -4.86
N HIS A 444 -2.51 18.06 -3.73
CA HIS A 444 -3.23 16.80 -3.55
C HIS A 444 -4.20 16.84 -2.36
N ARG A 445 -4.23 17.94 -1.60
CA ARG A 445 -4.99 18.04 -0.35
C ARG A 445 -6.48 17.75 -0.55
N GLU A 446 -7.05 18.28 -1.63
CA GLU A 446 -8.46 18.08 -1.97
C GLU A 446 -8.73 16.63 -2.40
N LEU A 447 -7.94 16.09 -3.32
CA LEU A 447 -8.06 14.69 -3.73
C LEU A 447 -7.86 13.72 -2.56
N SER A 448 -6.95 14.04 -1.64
CA SER A 448 -6.73 13.28 -0.40
C SER A 448 -7.99 13.24 0.48
N ARG A 449 -8.71 14.36 0.60
CA ARG A 449 -9.98 14.42 1.33
C ARG A 449 -11.09 13.65 0.62
N GLN A 450 -11.20 13.76 -0.70
CA GLN A 450 -12.17 12.99 -1.47
C GLN A 450 -11.95 11.48 -1.33
N VAL A 451 -10.70 11.03 -1.38
CA VAL A 451 -10.34 9.62 -1.10
C VAL A 451 -10.72 9.21 0.33
N ALA A 452 -10.58 10.12 1.29
CA ALA A 452 -10.89 9.85 2.70
C ALA A 452 -12.39 9.89 3.02
N SER A 453 -13.24 10.49 2.17
CA SER A 453 -14.67 10.73 2.48
C SER A 453 -15.40 9.47 2.96
N PRO A 454 -15.31 8.31 2.29
CA PRO A 454 -15.99 7.11 2.75
C PRO A 454 -15.51 6.61 4.12
N LEU A 455 -14.25 6.87 4.47
CA LEU A 455 -13.72 6.56 5.80
C LEU A 455 -14.27 7.52 6.85
N VAL A 456 -14.32 8.82 6.54
CA VAL A 456 -14.90 9.84 7.42
C VAL A 456 -16.37 9.53 7.69
N GLU A 457 -17.16 9.26 6.66
CA GLU A 457 -18.58 8.88 6.77
C GLU A 457 -18.77 7.62 7.63
N ALA A 458 -17.92 6.61 7.45
CA ALA A 458 -17.97 5.39 8.26
C ALA A 458 -17.63 5.63 9.73
N ILE A 459 -16.72 6.57 10.03
CA ILE A 459 -16.33 6.95 11.39
C ILE A 459 -17.43 7.79 12.05
N ASP A 460 -17.99 8.76 11.34
CA ASP A 460 -19.06 9.63 11.84
C ASP A 460 -20.35 8.84 12.14
N ALA A 461 -20.53 7.69 11.49
CA ALA A 461 -21.63 6.76 11.72
C ALA A 461 -21.40 5.78 12.89
N LEU A 462 -20.24 5.84 13.56
CA LEU A 462 -19.95 4.97 14.71
C LEU A 462 -20.77 5.39 15.94
N PRO A 463 -21.19 4.42 16.79
CA PRO A 463 -21.75 4.74 18.09
C PRO A 463 -20.79 5.58 18.95
N PRO A 464 -21.31 6.46 19.83
CA PRO A 464 -20.49 7.11 20.84
C PRO A 464 -19.67 6.09 21.64
N ASP A 465 -18.50 6.50 22.12
CA ASP A 465 -17.57 5.68 22.92
C ASP A 465 -16.96 4.45 22.20
N THR A 466 -17.18 4.30 20.89
CA THR A 466 -16.50 3.27 20.07
C THR A 466 -15.00 3.54 20.01
N THR A 467 -14.17 2.55 20.35
CA THR A 467 -12.72 2.66 20.19
C THR A 467 -12.36 2.46 18.73
N LEU A 468 -11.66 3.42 18.12
CA LEU A 468 -11.19 3.31 16.75
C LEU A 468 -9.72 2.87 16.71
N VAL A 469 -9.44 1.76 16.04
CA VAL A 469 -8.08 1.20 15.87
C VAL A 469 -7.60 1.38 14.43
N ALA A 470 -6.38 1.91 14.29
CA ALA A 470 -5.66 1.97 13.01
C ALA A 470 -4.14 1.84 13.21
N SER A 471 -3.53 0.78 12.66
CA SER A 471 -2.09 0.49 12.86
C SER A 471 -1.16 1.47 12.13
N GLY A 472 -1.59 2.07 11.02
CA GLY A 472 -0.73 2.99 10.25
C GLY A 472 -0.73 4.44 10.76
N THR A 473 0.45 5.02 10.86
CA THR A 473 0.68 6.42 11.27
C THR A 473 -0.05 7.41 10.37
N SER A 474 0.04 7.23 9.05
CA SER A 474 -0.66 8.09 8.09
C SER A 474 -2.18 7.98 8.22
N CYS A 475 -2.73 6.80 8.53
CA CYS A 475 -4.16 6.63 8.75
C CYS A 475 -4.61 7.37 10.02
N ARG A 476 -3.90 7.19 11.15
CA ARG A 476 -4.23 7.88 12.40
C ARG A 476 -4.20 9.40 12.25
N HIS A 477 -3.15 9.94 11.63
CA HIS A 477 -3.04 11.38 11.40
C HIS A 477 -4.13 11.94 10.47
N GLN A 478 -4.52 11.21 9.42
CA GLN A 478 -5.61 11.66 8.55
C GLN A 478 -6.94 11.68 9.30
N ILE A 479 -7.26 10.60 10.02
CA ILE A 479 -8.51 10.49 10.75
C ILE A 479 -8.60 11.62 11.78
N ALA A 480 -7.53 11.87 12.54
CA ALA A 480 -7.49 12.96 13.52
C ALA A 480 -7.53 14.36 12.90
N ASP A 481 -7.17 14.50 11.62
CA ASP A 481 -7.22 15.76 10.86
C ASP A 481 -8.60 16.03 10.24
N LEU A 482 -9.35 14.98 9.90
CA LEU A 482 -10.63 15.09 9.21
C LEU A 482 -11.85 14.83 10.11
N THR A 483 -11.65 14.31 11.32
CA THR A 483 -12.71 13.92 12.26
C THR A 483 -12.35 14.29 13.70
N ASP A 484 -13.33 14.24 14.59
CA ASP A 484 -13.11 14.38 16.04
C ASP A 484 -12.58 13.09 16.69
N ALA A 485 -12.53 11.98 15.94
CA ALA A 485 -12.03 10.71 16.46
C ALA A 485 -10.53 10.78 16.81
N ARG A 486 -10.13 9.96 17.79
CA ARG A 486 -8.74 9.80 18.22
C ARG A 486 -8.36 8.33 18.09
N PRO A 487 -8.01 7.88 16.87
CA PRO A 487 -7.69 6.49 16.65
C PRO A 487 -6.42 6.11 17.41
N VAL A 488 -6.44 4.95 18.04
CA VAL A 488 -5.28 4.37 18.74
C VAL A 488 -4.60 3.31 17.88
N HIS A 489 -3.33 3.04 18.15
CA HIS A 489 -2.68 1.87 17.58
C HIS A 489 -3.18 0.60 18.29
N LEU A 490 -3.22 -0.55 17.59
CA LEU A 490 -3.65 -1.83 18.17
C LEU A 490 -2.84 -2.21 19.41
N ALA A 491 -1.51 -2.03 19.37
CA ALA A 491 -0.64 -2.23 20.53
C ALA A 491 -1.07 -1.41 21.76
N GLU A 492 -1.51 -0.16 21.58
CA GLU A 492 -1.99 0.69 22.68
C GLU A 492 -3.32 0.17 23.24
N PHE A 493 -4.24 -0.24 22.36
CA PHE A 493 -5.48 -0.91 22.75
C PHE A 493 -5.19 -2.16 23.58
N LEU A 494 -4.38 -3.09 23.08
CA LEU A 494 -4.05 -4.33 23.79
C LEU A 494 -3.32 -4.06 25.12
N ALA A 495 -2.38 -3.13 25.15
CA ALA A 495 -1.67 -2.76 26.37
C ALA A 495 -2.63 -2.19 27.43
N SER A 496 -3.63 -1.41 27.02
CA SER A 496 -4.66 -0.88 27.94
C SER A 496 -5.57 -1.96 28.53
N CYS A 497 -5.58 -3.15 27.92
CA CYS A 497 -6.34 -4.31 28.37
C CYS A 497 -5.50 -5.32 29.17
N LEU A 498 -4.20 -5.10 29.39
CA LEU A 498 -3.39 -5.97 30.23
C LEU A 498 -3.69 -5.75 31.71
N ARG A 499 -3.75 -6.84 32.49
CA ARG A 499 -3.76 -6.76 33.95
C ARG A 499 -2.46 -6.09 34.44
N ASP A 500 -2.57 -5.19 35.41
CA ASP A 500 -1.39 -4.66 36.11
C ASP A 500 -0.60 -5.82 36.75
N PRO A 501 0.74 -5.87 36.60
CA PRO A 501 1.53 -6.89 37.27
C PRO A 501 1.33 -6.77 38.80
N VAL A 502 0.85 -7.86 39.41
CA VAL A 502 0.64 -8.01 40.87
C VAL A 502 1.98 -8.03 41.60
#